data_AF-A0A964ZDT5-F1
#
_entry.id   AF-A0A964ZDT5-F1
#
_cell.length_a   1.000
_cell.length_b   1.000
_cell.length_c   1.000
_cell.angle_alpha   90.00
_cell.angle_beta   90.00
_cell.angle_gamma   90.00
#
_symmetry.space_group_name_H-M   'P 1'
#
loop_
_entity.id
_entity.type
_entity.pdbx_description
1 polymer ?
#
loop_
_entity_poly.entity_id
_entity_poly.type
_entity_poly.pdbx_seq_one_letter_code
_entity_poly.pdbx_strand_id
1 'polypeptide(L)'
;MAAVLCHGCGMAFDPPEGYARSKIQCPGCGVICVISPDAKRAVPSARKKPVAPAPVEDDWFVNDSATIEAEPTKADPVAPPSDSRGRGVDTPRSPTASSTSWGNPPVSPDPTIPRMELDDPSTDDNDDKTYELRERLGERCPRCSMEMEVGAVACVRCGYNRKTRKKAARRYDPIHREWESDRSLSSRLMWLGAAQCFHAFLGLLCYWTFETFMPAIISWFPLTAMLCFLLGTYDKIILTRDTRGRVRIIKQWRFAFVPREPITIEVRGYEGIVTGPWLESGMLEWFVLLSLLAWGVIPGLIWYWTTINTPQFMVALAQDHGHAVEYVYRGRNRDQMNDMADAVAAASGLTRLG
;
A
#
# COMPACT_ATOMS: atom_id res chain seq x y z
N MET A 1 32.79 32.14 3.02
CA MET A 1 32.32 30.75 3.02
C MET A 1 30.96 30.75 3.70
N ALA A 2 29.96 30.03 3.16
CA ALA A 2 28.67 29.98 3.82
C ALA A 2 28.76 29.00 5.00
N ALA A 3 28.79 29.52 6.22
CA ALA A 3 28.82 28.71 7.42
C ALA A 3 27.54 27.85 7.52
N VAL A 4 27.67 26.60 7.95
CA VAL A 4 26.54 25.70 8.18
C VAL A 4 26.09 25.87 9.63
N LEU A 5 24.83 26.23 9.84
CA LEU A 5 24.21 26.31 11.17
C LEU A 5 23.70 24.93 11.60
N CYS A 6 24.15 24.45 12.76
CA CYS A 6 23.66 23.17 13.30
C CYS A 6 22.22 23.28 13.82
N HIS A 7 21.33 22.40 13.36
CA HIS A 7 19.94 22.32 13.86
C HIS A 7 19.83 21.82 15.31
N GLY A 8 20.85 21.13 15.84
CA GLY A 8 20.85 20.64 17.20
C GLY A 8 21.31 21.68 18.21
N CYS A 9 22.54 22.19 18.08
CA CYS A 9 23.15 23.10 19.07
C CYS A 9 23.24 24.56 18.62
N GLY A 10 22.81 24.91 17.40
CA GLY A 10 22.88 26.28 16.88
C GLY A 10 24.29 26.78 16.52
N MET A 11 25.33 25.98 16.74
CA MET A 11 26.70 26.35 16.41
C MET A 11 26.90 26.44 14.89
N ALA A 12 27.46 27.55 14.43
CA ALA A 12 27.92 27.72 13.06
C ALA A 12 29.31 27.11 12.89
N PHE A 13 29.50 26.30 11.86
CA PHE A 13 30.82 25.73 11.54
C PHE A 13 31.04 25.67 10.02
N ASP A 14 32.30 25.74 9.62
CA ASP A 14 32.71 25.62 8.22
C ASP A 14 32.97 24.14 7.86
N PRO A 15 32.41 23.64 6.74
CA PRO A 15 32.72 22.30 6.26
C PRO A 15 34.20 22.23 5.83
N PRO A 16 34.90 21.08 6.06
CA PRO A 16 36.28 20.89 5.63
C PRO A 16 36.46 21.14 4.12
N GLU A 17 37.62 21.66 3.72
CA GLU A 17 37.90 21.88 2.30
C GLU A 17 37.78 20.57 1.51
N GLY A 18 36.99 20.58 0.43
CA GLY A 18 36.76 19.41 -0.42
C GLY A 18 35.61 18.47 0.01
N TYR A 19 34.81 18.84 1.02
CA TYR A 19 33.70 18.00 1.46
C TYR A 19 32.53 18.00 0.44
N ALA A 20 32.37 16.91 -0.32
CA ALA A 20 31.41 16.83 -1.43
C ALA A 20 30.01 16.29 -1.07
N ARG A 21 29.81 15.77 0.16
CA ARG A 21 28.53 15.17 0.57
C ARG A 21 27.52 16.26 0.95
N SER A 22 26.23 16.00 0.73
CA SER A 22 25.13 16.92 1.09
C SER A 22 24.81 16.97 2.59
N LYS A 23 25.43 16.12 3.39
CA LYS A 23 25.19 16.00 4.84
C LYS A 23 26.52 15.95 5.57
N ILE A 24 26.67 16.71 6.64
CA ILE A 24 27.86 16.73 7.51
C ILE A 24 27.43 16.62 8.97
N GLN A 25 28.23 15.95 9.79
CA GLN A 25 27.96 15.76 11.20
C GLN A 25 28.51 16.97 11.99
N CYS A 26 27.70 17.56 12.87
CA CYS A 26 28.13 18.70 13.67
C CYS A 26 29.23 18.28 14.65
N PRO A 27 30.38 18.99 14.69
CA PRO A 27 31.48 18.66 15.61
C PRO A 27 31.12 18.90 17.09
N GLY A 28 30.11 19.74 17.37
CA GLY A 28 29.67 20.03 18.75
C GLY A 28 28.75 18.96 19.34
N CYS A 29 27.67 18.58 18.63
CA CYS A 29 26.63 17.71 19.17
C CYS A 29 26.38 16.40 18.40
N GLY A 30 27.07 16.17 17.29
CA GLY A 30 26.94 14.94 16.50
C GLY A 30 25.68 14.84 15.61
N VAL A 31 24.81 15.85 15.60
CA VAL A 31 23.62 15.89 14.73
C VAL A 31 24.03 16.05 13.26
N ILE A 32 23.37 15.32 12.36
CA ILE A 32 23.60 15.38 10.91
C ILE A 32 22.87 16.61 10.34
N CYS A 33 23.63 17.57 9.81
CA CYS A 33 23.10 18.81 9.21
C CYS A 33 23.18 18.73 7.68
N VAL A 34 22.18 19.28 6.99
CA VAL A 34 22.14 19.33 5.52
C VAL A 34 22.87 20.59 5.04
N ILE A 35 23.82 20.44 4.13
CA ILE A 35 24.55 21.55 3.54
C ILE A 35 23.71 22.09 2.38
N SER A 36 23.34 23.38 2.42
CA SER A 36 22.62 24.03 1.32
C SER A 36 23.41 23.90 0.00
N PRO A 37 22.74 23.64 -1.14
CA PRO A 37 23.44 23.55 -2.43
C PRO A 37 24.22 24.83 -2.76
N ASP A 38 23.79 26.00 -2.29
CA ASP A 38 24.48 27.28 -2.50
C ASP A 38 25.80 27.38 -1.72
N ALA A 39 25.95 26.61 -0.64
CA ALA A 39 27.19 26.51 0.13
C ALA A 39 28.20 25.53 -0.49
N LYS A 40 27.81 24.76 -1.51
CA LYS A 40 28.74 23.89 -2.24
C LYS A 40 29.63 24.76 -3.11
N ARG A 41 30.83 25.06 -2.61
CA ARG A 41 31.89 25.72 -3.37
C ARG A 41 32.04 25.00 -4.70
N ALA A 42 31.95 25.73 -5.81
CA ALA A 42 32.20 25.21 -7.15
C ALA A 42 33.58 24.55 -7.14
N VAL A 43 33.59 23.22 -7.11
CA VAL A 43 34.83 22.45 -7.24
C VAL A 43 35.38 22.85 -8.61
N PRO A 44 36.63 23.36 -8.71
CA PRO A 44 37.22 23.67 -10.00
C PRO A 44 37.10 22.43 -10.88
N SER A 45 36.40 22.59 -12.00
CA SER A 45 36.11 21.52 -12.95
C SER A 45 37.39 20.73 -13.22
N ALA A 46 37.46 19.51 -12.69
CA ALA A 46 38.60 18.65 -12.90
C ALA A 46 38.76 18.46 -14.40
N ARG A 47 39.86 18.99 -14.95
CA ARG A 47 40.26 18.87 -16.35
C ARG A 47 40.07 17.41 -16.77
N LYS A 48 39.14 17.16 -17.69
CA LYS A 48 38.85 15.83 -18.24
C LYS A 48 40.16 15.18 -18.66
N LYS A 49 40.56 14.14 -17.92
CA LYS A 49 41.67 13.26 -18.31
C LYS A 49 41.25 12.61 -19.64
N PRO A 50 42.11 12.59 -20.68
CA PRO A 50 41.80 11.90 -21.93
C PRO A 50 41.42 10.46 -21.62
N VAL A 51 40.21 10.08 -22.04
CA VAL A 51 39.70 8.72 -21.92
C VAL A 51 40.62 7.85 -22.77
N ALA A 52 41.41 7.00 -22.12
CA ALA A 52 42.10 5.91 -22.79
C ALA A 52 41.04 5.01 -23.46
N PRO A 53 41.28 4.51 -24.68
CA PRO A 53 40.35 3.63 -25.36
C PRO A 53 40.01 2.46 -24.44
N ALA A 54 38.72 2.22 -24.26
CA ALA A 54 38.21 1.15 -23.41
C ALA A 54 38.82 -0.19 -23.86
N PRO A 55 39.23 -1.06 -22.92
CA PRO A 55 39.50 -2.45 -23.24
C PRO A 55 38.22 -3.03 -23.85
N VAL A 56 38.38 -3.78 -24.93
CA VAL A 56 37.33 -4.63 -25.49
C VAL A 56 36.89 -5.56 -24.36
N GLU A 57 35.74 -5.25 -23.75
CA GLU A 57 35.08 -6.16 -22.82
C GLU A 57 34.50 -7.29 -23.67
N ASP A 58 35.03 -8.50 -23.48
CA ASP A 58 34.40 -9.72 -23.92
C ASP A 58 32.97 -9.78 -23.36
N ASP A 59 32.03 -9.97 -24.28
CA ASP A 59 30.59 -10.15 -24.10
C ASP A 59 30.24 -11.19 -23.01
N TRP A 60 30.18 -10.75 -21.76
CA TRP A 60 29.57 -11.50 -20.65
C TRP A 60 28.10 -11.15 -20.41
N PHE A 61 27.55 -10.22 -21.20
CA PHE A 61 26.10 -10.11 -21.36
C PHE A 61 25.64 -11.11 -22.43
N VAL A 62 25.54 -12.37 -22.02
CA VAL A 62 24.62 -13.30 -22.67
C VAL A 62 23.23 -12.65 -22.59
N ASN A 63 22.76 -12.23 -23.75
CA ASN A 63 21.37 -11.93 -24.03
C ASN A 63 20.52 -13.14 -23.62
N ASP A 64 19.99 -13.10 -22.40
CA ASP A 64 18.88 -13.95 -21.96
C ASP A 64 17.54 -13.34 -22.42
N SER A 65 17.53 -12.76 -23.63
CA SER A 65 16.33 -12.69 -24.46
C SER A 65 16.10 -14.08 -25.06
N ALA A 66 15.83 -15.05 -24.19
CA ALA A 66 15.07 -16.22 -24.56
C ALA A 66 13.68 -15.71 -24.95
N THR A 67 13.48 -15.56 -26.25
CA THR A 67 12.20 -15.80 -26.89
C THR A 67 11.58 -17.02 -26.19
N ILE A 68 10.57 -16.79 -25.36
CA ILE A 68 9.63 -17.84 -24.99
C ILE A 68 8.80 -18.06 -26.26
N GLU A 69 9.41 -18.74 -27.23
CA GLU A 69 8.66 -19.62 -28.11
C GLU A 69 8.02 -20.64 -27.18
N ALA A 70 6.73 -20.48 -26.97
CA ALA A 70 5.92 -21.52 -26.38
C ALA A 70 6.01 -22.72 -27.34
N GLU A 71 6.88 -23.68 -27.01
CA GLU A 71 6.70 -25.04 -27.50
C GLU A 71 5.27 -25.43 -27.14
N PRO A 72 4.44 -25.84 -28.11
CA PRO A 72 3.17 -26.45 -27.81
C PRO A 72 3.48 -27.78 -27.14
N THR A 73 3.44 -27.80 -25.81
CA THR A 73 3.37 -29.04 -25.06
C THR A 73 2.15 -29.77 -25.58
N LYS A 74 2.42 -30.80 -26.39
CA LYS A 74 1.46 -31.76 -26.90
C LYS A 74 0.82 -32.41 -25.68
N ALA A 75 -0.27 -31.83 -25.21
CA ALA A 75 -1.10 -32.43 -24.19
C ALA A 75 -1.67 -33.70 -24.81
N ASP A 76 -1.19 -34.85 -24.34
CA ASP A 76 -1.86 -36.11 -24.60
C ASP A 76 -3.33 -35.97 -24.19
N PRO A 77 -4.28 -36.36 -25.05
CA PRO A 77 -5.69 -36.31 -24.72
C PRO A 77 -5.94 -37.29 -23.58
N VAL A 78 -6.07 -36.76 -22.36
CA VAL A 78 -6.65 -37.50 -21.25
C VAL A 78 -8.08 -37.83 -21.66
N ALA A 79 -8.30 -39.11 -21.95
CA ALA A 79 -9.59 -39.65 -22.30
C ALA A 79 -10.61 -39.30 -21.19
N PRO A 80 -11.79 -38.79 -21.54
CA PRO A 80 -12.85 -38.58 -20.55
C PRO A 80 -13.24 -39.95 -19.96
N PRO A 81 -13.37 -40.08 -18.63
CA PRO A 81 -13.96 -41.28 -18.06
C PRO A 81 -15.43 -41.36 -18.50
N SER A 82 -15.67 -42.30 -19.41
CA SER A 82 -16.99 -42.82 -19.72
C SER A 82 -17.37 -43.86 -18.67
N ASP A 83 -18.28 -43.51 -17.77
CA ASP A 83 -19.24 -44.44 -17.16
C ASP A 83 -20.19 -43.59 -16.28
N SER A 84 -21.43 -43.39 -16.68
CA SER A 84 -22.59 -44.30 -16.57
C SER A 84 -23.52 -43.86 -15.46
N ARG A 85 -24.75 -43.62 -15.92
CA ARG A 85 -26.03 -43.66 -15.22
C ARG A 85 -25.97 -44.27 -13.82
N GLY A 86 -26.44 -43.51 -12.84
CA GLY A 86 -27.07 -44.12 -11.69
C GLY A 86 -27.29 -43.20 -10.51
N ARG A 87 -28.58 -42.92 -10.27
CA ARG A 87 -29.18 -42.77 -8.94
C ARG A 87 -29.11 -41.36 -8.34
N GLY A 88 -30.30 -40.75 -8.29
CA GLY A 88 -30.56 -39.53 -7.56
C GLY A 88 -30.14 -39.64 -6.10
N VAL A 89 -29.55 -38.56 -5.62
CA VAL A 89 -29.33 -38.29 -4.20
C VAL A 89 -29.75 -36.85 -3.98
N ASP A 90 -30.60 -36.70 -2.98
CA ASP A 90 -31.27 -35.48 -2.60
C ASP A 90 -30.29 -34.32 -2.40
N THR A 91 -30.63 -33.18 -3.00
CA THR A 91 -29.99 -31.90 -2.72
C THR A 91 -30.33 -31.50 -1.29
N PRO A 92 -29.37 -31.33 -0.36
CA PRO A 92 -29.68 -30.76 0.94
C PRO A 92 -30.05 -29.29 0.74
N ARG A 93 -31.29 -28.98 1.09
CA ARG A 93 -31.83 -27.64 1.27
C ARG A 93 -30.81 -26.79 2.05
N SER A 94 -30.36 -25.68 1.46
CA SER A 94 -29.61 -24.66 2.19
C SER A 94 -30.41 -24.24 3.43
N PRO A 95 -29.84 -24.30 4.65
CA PRO A 95 -30.53 -23.78 5.82
C PRO A 95 -30.55 -22.26 5.70
N THR A 96 -31.77 -21.74 5.70
CA THR A 96 -32.11 -20.35 5.98
C THR A 96 -31.27 -19.87 7.16
N ALA A 97 -30.46 -18.83 6.95
CA ALA A 97 -29.68 -18.18 7.98
C ALA A 97 -30.62 -17.58 9.03
N SER A 98 -30.90 -18.37 10.06
CA SER A 98 -31.43 -17.94 11.35
C SER A 98 -30.49 -16.87 11.91
N SER A 99 -31.05 -15.72 12.25
CA SER A 99 -30.40 -14.64 12.98
C SER A 99 -30.00 -15.15 14.37
N THR A 100 -28.83 -15.77 14.47
CA THR A 100 -28.21 -16.06 15.75
C THR A 100 -27.67 -14.73 16.27
N SER A 101 -28.35 -14.15 17.26
CA SER A 101 -27.78 -13.08 18.06
C SER A 101 -26.44 -13.56 18.58
N TRP A 102 -25.37 -12.82 18.29
CA TRP A 102 -24.07 -12.99 18.91
C TRP A 102 -24.23 -12.68 20.40
N GLY A 103 -24.63 -13.70 21.16
CA GLY A 103 -24.49 -13.69 22.60
C GLY A 103 -23.01 -13.51 22.88
N ASN A 104 -22.68 -12.48 23.65
CA ASN A 104 -21.34 -12.29 24.17
C ASN A 104 -20.87 -13.64 24.75
N PRO A 105 -19.68 -14.13 24.37
CA PRO A 105 -19.15 -15.34 24.99
C PRO A 105 -19.16 -15.16 26.51
N PRO A 106 -19.46 -16.22 27.29
CA PRO A 106 -19.37 -16.14 28.75
C PRO A 106 -17.99 -15.58 29.08
N VAL A 107 -17.99 -14.42 29.74
CA VAL A 107 -16.78 -13.76 30.24
C VAL A 107 -16.05 -14.81 31.07
N SER A 108 -14.97 -15.37 30.52
CA SER A 108 -14.08 -16.22 31.29
C SER A 108 -13.67 -15.39 32.51
N PRO A 109 -13.77 -15.91 33.74
CA PRO A 109 -13.34 -15.18 34.92
C PRO A 109 -11.92 -14.71 34.65
N ASP A 110 -11.75 -13.39 34.68
CA ASP A 110 -10.49 -12.71 34.47
C ASP A 110 -9.47 -13.43 35.37
N PRO A 111 -8.39 -14.02 34.83
CA PRO A 111 -7.39 -14.63 35.67
C PRO A 111 -6.93 -13.54 36.62
N THR A 112 -7.26 -13.69 37.91
CA THR A 112 -6.90 -12.74 38.96
C THR A 112 -5.40 -12.55 38.86
N ILE A 113 -4.98 -11.50 38.14
CA ILE A 113 -3.59 -11.09 38.06
C ILE A 113 -3.25 -10.84 39.52
N PRO A 114 -2.32 -11.61 40.12
CA PRO A 114 -1.95 -11.40 41.50
C PRO A 114 -1.63 -9.92 41.62
N ARG A 115 -2.46 -9.22 42.40
CA ARG A 115 -2.25 -7.81 42.68
C ARG A 115 -0.87 -7.78 43.29
N MET A 116 0.10 -7.28 42.51
CA MET A 116 1.44 -7.05 42.98
C MET A 116 1.25 -6.02 44.08
N GLU A 117 1.20 -6.52 45.31
CA GLU A 117 1.28 -5.71 46.51
C GLU A 117 2.60 -4.97 46.35
N LEU A 118 2.49 -3.69 46.01
CA LEU A 118 3.59 -2.76 46.06
C LEU A 118 3.93 -2.69 47.54
N ASP A 119 4.88 -3.54 47.94
CA ASP A 119 5.46 -3.50 49.27
C ASP A 119 5.89 -2.06 49.56
N ASP A 120 5.42 -1.57 50.69
CA ASP A 120 5.62 -0.23 51.23
C ASP A 120 7.12 0.14 51.20
N PRO A 121 7.52 1.29 50.64
CA PRO A 121 8.92 1.74 50.63
C PRO A 121 9.37 2.25 52.01
N SER A 122 9.17 1.45 53.06
CA SER A 122 9.59 1.79 54.41
C SER A 122 10.07 0.55 55.17
N THR A 123 11.31 0.15 54.91
CA THR A 123 12.36 0.03 55.95
C THR A 123 13.68 -0.28 55.28
N ASP A 124 14.49 0.78 55.23
CA ASP A 124 15.92 0.80 55.05
C ASP A 124 16.57 -0.05 56.16
N ASP A 125 16.98 -1.28 55.86
CA ASP A 125 17.97 -2.03 56.65
C ASP A 125 18.45 -3.31 55.91
N ASN A 126 19.65 -3.25 55.33
CA ASN A 126 20.57 -4.37 55.11
C ASN A 126 20.04 -5.64 54.41
N ASP A 127 19.53 -5.51 53.19
CA ASP A 127 19.44 -6.67 52.28
C ASP A 127 20.79 -6.87 51.54
N ASP A 128 21.74 -7.51 52.23
CA ASP A 128 22.94 -8.16 51.65
C ASP A 128 22.55 -9.41 50.83
N LYS A 129 21.42 -9.33 50.11
CA LYS A 129 21.00 -10.31 49.14
C LYS A 129 21.84 -10.05 47.90
N THR A 130 23.02 -10.67 47.90
CA THR A 130 23.85 -10.87 46.70
C THR A 130 22.90 -11.28 45.58
N TYR A 131 22.66 -10.40 44.62
CA TYR A 131 21.84 -10.72 43.46
C TYR A 131 22.45 -11.97 42.81
N GLU A 132 21.83 -13.13 43.03
CA GLU A 132 22.11 -14.31 42.24
C GLU A 132 21.70 -13.96 40.81
N LEU A 133 22.66 -13.41 40.06
CA LEU A 133 22.67 -13.41 38.61
C LEU A 133 22.49 -14.89 38.23
N ARG A 134 21.25 -15.33 38.08
CA ARG A 134 20.94 -16.62 37.48
C ARG A 134 21.64 -16.58 36.13
N GLU A 135 22.77 -17.27 36.03
CA GLU A 135 23.53 -17.51 34.80
C GLU A 135 22.65 -18.33 33.84
N ARG A 136 21.65 -17.68 33.27
CA ARG A 136 20.97 -18.13 32.06
C ARG A 136 21.30 -17.13 30.97
N LEU A 137 22.60 -16.97 30.72
CA LEU A 137 23.07 -16.41 29.47
C LEU A 137 22.74 -17.43 28.38
N GLY A 138 21.53 -17.37 27.85
CA GLY A 138 21.15 -18.12 26.66
C GLY A 138 22.18 -17.91 25.56
N GLU A 139 22.41 -18.94 24.76
CA GLU A 139 23.40 -18.88 23.68
C GLU A 139 23.05 -17.72 22.73
N ARG A 140 24.01 -16.81 22.49
CA ARG A 140 23.79 -15.65 21.60
C ARG A 140 24.12 -16.00 20.15
N CYS A 141 23.36 -15.44 19.23
CA CYS A 141 23.62 -15.60 17.81
C CYS A 141 24.97 -14.95 17.44
N PRO A 142 25.91 -15.66 16.77
CA PRO A 142 27.23 -15.11 16.45
C PRO A 142 27.21 -13.97 15.41
N ARG A 143 26.07 -13.73 14.75
CA ARG A 143 25.96 -12.68 13.70
C ARG A 143 25.27 -11.40 14.18
N CYS A 144 24.23 -11.52 15.00
CA CYS A 144 23.46 -10.36 15.46
C CYS A 144 23.40 -10.23 16.99
N SER A 145 24.08 -11.12 17.71
CA SER A 145 24.19 -11.14 19.18
C SER A 145 22.87 -11.25 19.95
N MET A 146 21.77 -11.54 19.26
CA MET A 146 20.47 -11.78 19.90
C MET A 146 20.49 -13.10 20.63
N GLU A 147 19.91 -13.12 21.83
CA GLU A 147 19.73 -14.34 22.62
C GLU A 147 18.84 -15.34 21.86
N MET A 148 19.25 -16.60 21.90
CA MET A 148 18.54 -17.71 21.28
C MET A 148 18.12 -18.68 22.38
N GLU A 149 17.01 -19.37 22.14
CA GLU A 149 16.61 -20.50 23.00
C GLU A 149 17.71 -21.58 23.00
N VAL A 150 17.88 -22.23 24.14
CA VAL A 150 18.90 -23.27 24.31
C VAL A 150 18.64 -24.40 23.32
N GLY A 151 19.62 -24.69 22.45
CA GLY A 151 19.48 -25.70 21.40
C GLY A 151 18.86 -25.20 20.08
N ALA A 152 18.50 -23.91 19.97
CA ALA A 152 18.00 -23.36 18.72
C ALA A 152 19.05 -23.44 17.60
N VAL A 153 18.68 -24.09 16.49
CA VAL A 153 19.57 -24.30 15.34
C VAL A 153 19.71 -23.03 14.49
N ALA A 154 18.69 -22.17 14.44
CA ALA A 154 18.68 -20.95 13.66
C ALA A 154 18.21 -19.75 14.48
N CYS A 155 18.85 -18.60 14.28
CA CYS A 155 18.44 -17.35 14.92
C CYS A 155 17.13 -16.84 14.29
N VAL A 156 16.10 -16.63 15.12
CA VAL A 156 14.78 -16.15 14.68
C VAL A 156 14.87 -14.79 13.98
N ARG A 157 15.70 -13.87 14.51
CA ARG A 157 15.82 -12.50 13.97
C ARG A 157 16.61 -12.42 12.67
N CYS A 158 17.81 -12.99 12.61
CA CYS A 158 18.68 -12.85 11.43
C CYS A 158 18.67 -14.06 10.47
N GLY A 159 18.08 -15.19 10.86
CA GLY A 159 18.03 -16.42 10.07
C GLY A 159 19.36 -17.18 9.98
N TYR A 160 20.36 -16.83 10.80
CA TYR A 160 21.67 -17.52 10.80
C TYR A 160 21.55 -18.91 11.41
N ASN A 161 21.91 -19.95 10.66
CA ASN A 161 21.93 -21.33 11.12
C ASN A 161 23.30 -21.67 11.73
N ARG A 162 23.33 -22.07 13.01
CA ARG A 162 24.55 -22.36 13.78
C ARG A 162 25.26 -23.62 13.30
N LYS A 163 24.50 -24.64 12.87
CA LYS A 163 25.07 -25.91 12.39
C LYS A 163 25.75 -25.74 11.03
N THR A 164 25.07 -25.09 10.09
CA THR A 164 25.60 -24.91 8.72
C THR A 164 26.50 -23.68 8.58
N ARG A 165 26.53 -22.81 9.60
CA ARG A 165 27.19 -21.49 9.59
C ARG A 165 26.77 -20.59 8.42
N LYS A 166 25.59 -20.83 7.84
CA LYS A 166 25.03 -20.08 6.71
C LYS A 166 23.71 -19.43 7.12
N LYS A 167 23.42 -18.25 6.55
CA LYS A 167 22.11 -17.61 6.70
C LYS A 167 21.11 -18.38 5.84
N ALA A 168 20.05 -18.90 6.46
CA ALA A 168 18.97 -19.51 5.72
C ALA A 168 18.36 -18.46 4.78
N ALA A 169 18.25 -18.79 3.48
CA ALA A 169 17.54 -17.95 2.54
C ALA A 169 16.07 -17.96 2.94
N ARG A 170 15.57 -16.81 3.43
CA ARG A 170 14.12 -16.64 3.65
C ARG A 170 13.46 -16.61 2.29
N ARG A 171 12.62 -17.59 2.01
CA ARG A 171 11.73 -17.58 0.85
C ARG A 171 10.38 -17.09 1.33
N TYR A 172 9.91 -16.01 0.75
CA TYR A 172 8.57 -15.49 1.00
C TYR A 172 7.63 -16.02 -0.07
N ASP A 173 6.38 -16.32 0.32
CA ASP A 173 5.36 -16.66 -0.66
C ASP A 173 5.02 -15.42 -1.48
N PRO A 174 5.05 -15.50 -2.82
CA PRO A 174 4.72 -14.37 -3.65
C PRO A 174 3.23 -14.03 -3.45
N ILE A 175 2.96 -12.75 -3.19
CA ILE A 175 1.58 -12.25 -3.05
C ILE A 175 1.32 -11.37 -4.27
N HIS A 176 0.19 -11.60 -4.93
CA HIS A 176 -0.33 -10.75 -5.98
C HIS A 176 -1.81 -10.49 -5.70
N ARG A 177 -2.14 -9.24 -5.37
CA ARG A 177 -3.52 -8.81 -5.08
C ARG A 177 -3.82 -7.55 -5.87
N GLU A 178 -5.03 -7.46 -6.37
CA GLU A 178 -5.49 -6.32 -7.17
C GLU A 178 -6.80 -5.79 -6.60
N TRP A 179 -6.92 -4.47 -6.56
CA TRP A 179 -8.13 -3.76 -6.18
C TRP A 179 -8.44 -2.69 -7.22
N GLU A 180 -9.72 -2.57 -7.57
CA GLU A 180 -10.24 -1.44 -8.34
C GLU A 180 -11.07 -0.57 -7.41
N SER A 181 -10.90 0.75 -7.44
CA SER A 181 -11.69 1.66 -6.61
C SER A 181 -13.19 1.55 -6.94
N ASP A 182 -14.02 1.34 -5.91
CA ASP A 182 -15.49 1.30 -5.89
C ASP A 182 -16.20 0.23 -6.72
N ARG A 183 -15.96 0.15 -8.04
CA ARG A 183 -16.68 -0.72 -8.99
C ARG A 183 -15.75 -1.29 -10.04
N SER A 184 -16.04 -2.53 -10.45
CA SER A 184 -15.30 -3.20 -11.52
C SER A 184 -15.44 -2.49 -12.87
N LEU A 185 -14.42 -2.62 -13.72
CA LEU A 185 -14.45 -2.11 -15.11
C LEU A 185 -15.72 -2.56 -15.86
N SER A 186 -16.11 -3.82 -15.72
CA SER A 186 -17.31 -4.36 -16.37
C SER A 186 -18.58 -3.62 -15.93
N SER A 187 -18.74 -3.36 -14.63
CA SER A 187 -19.88 -2.59 -14.12
C SER A 187 -19.89 -1.16 -14.68
N ARG A 188 -18.73 -0.50 -14.76
CA ARG A 188 -18.59 0.86 -15.32
C ARG A 188 -18.97 0.92 -16.80
N LEU A 189 -18.49 -0.04 -17.59
CA LEU A 189 -18.84 -0.13 -19.02
C LEU A 189 -20.32 -0.44 -19.24
N MET A 190 -20.92 -1.26 -18.38
CA MET A 190 -22.37 -1.50 -18.39
C MET A 190 -23.16 -0.22 -18.13
N TRP A 191 -22.77 0.59 -17.13
CA TRP A 191 -23.43 1.88 -16.86
C TRP A 191 -23.24 2.88 -17.99
N LEU A 192 -22.04 2.94 -18.59
CA LEU A 192 -21.80 3.75 -19.77
C LEU A 192 -22.72 3.33 -20.92
N GLY A 193 -22.74 2.04 -21.26
CA GLY A 193 -23.59 1.50 -22.32
C GLY A 193 -25.08 1.75 -22.07
N ALA A 194 -25.56 1.55 -20.84
CA ALA A 194 -26.94 1.82 -20.47
C ALA A 194 -27.31 3.30 -20.65
N ALA A 195 -26.44 4.22 -20.22
CA ALA A 195 -26.66 5.65 -20.40
C ALA A 195 -26.66 6.06 -21.89
N GLN A 196 -25.79 5.46 -22.70
CA GLN A 196 -25.74 5.70 -24.15
C GLN A 196 -27.00 5.18 -24.86
N CYS A 197 -27.46 3.98 -24.52
CA CYS A 197 -28.72 3.43 -25.04
C CYS A 197 -29.92 4.30 -24.65
N PHE A 198 -29.95 4.79 -23.42
CA PHE A 198 -31.00 5.70 -22.97
C PHE A 198 -30.98 7.03 -23.72
N HIS A 199 -29.80 7.61 -23.94
CA HIS A 199 -29.67 8.84 -24.73
C HIS A 199 -30.08 8.63 -26.20
N ALA A 200 -29.68 7.51 -26.81
CA ALA A 200 -30.11 7.16 -28.16
C ALA A 200 -31.64 7.01 -28.26
N PHE A 201 -32.28 6.39 -27.25
CA PHE A 201 -33.74 6.31 -27.16
C PHE A 201 -34.40 7.70 -27.08
N LEU A 202 -33.87 8.61 -26.26
CA LEU A 202 -34.35 10.00 -26.21
C LEU A 202 -34.15 10.73 -27.54
N GLY A 203 -33.05 10.46 -28.25
CA GLY A 203 -32.79 10.98 -29.58
C GLY A 203 -33.82 10.51 -30.62
N LEU A 204 -34.22 9.23 -30.57
CA LEU A 204 -35.29 8.69 -31.41
C LEU A 204 -36.65 9.34 -31.10
N LEU A 205 -36.96 9.58 -29.82
CA LEU A 205 -38.19 10.27 -29.42
C LEU A 205 -38.20 11.73 -29.88
N CYS A 206 -37.05 12.42 -29.80
CA CYS A 206 -36.88 13.77 -30.31
C CYS A 206 -37.06 13.83 -31.84
N TYR A 207 -36.50 12.87 -32.58
CA TYR A 207 -36.73 12.78 -34.01
C TYR A 207 -38.20 12.53 -34.34
N TRP A 208 -38.88 11.64 -33.61
CA TRP A 208 -40.29 11.37 -33.85
C TRP A 208 -41.20 12.59 -33.62
N THR A 209 -40.79 13.51 -32.74
CA THR A 209 -41.57 14.70 -32.38
C THR A 209 -41.22 15.95 -33.17
N PHE A 210 -39.94 16.12 -33.54
CA PHE A 210 -39.42 17.34 -34.17
C PHE A 210 -38.77 17.11 -35.54
N GLU A 211 -38.77 15.87 -36.04
CA GLU A 211 -38.17 15.46 -37.33
C GLU A 211 -36.68 15.81 -37.47
N THR A 212 -35.97 15.97 -36.35
CA THR A 212 -34.55 16.33 -36.33
C THR A 212 -33.76 15.52 -35.30
N PHE A 213 -32.57 15.05 -35.71
CA PHE A 213 -31.60 14.39 -34.83
C PHE A 213 -30.54 15.35 -34.28
N MET A 214 -30.48 16.59 -34.75
CA MET A 214 -29.37 17.52 -34.43
C MET A 214 -29.19 17.74 -32.92
N PRO A 215 -30.24 17.95 -32.10
CA PRO A 215 -30.08 18.10 -30.66
C PRO A 215 -29.50 16.84 -29.99
N ALA A 216 -29.87 15.65 -30.47
CA ALA A 216 -29.34 14.39 -29.96
C ALA A 216 -27.84 14.28 -30.30
N ILE A 217 -27.45 14.48 -31.56
CA ILE A 217 -26.04 14.40 -31.99
C ILE A 217 -25.16 15.42 -31.25
N ILE A 218 -25.62 16.66 -31.15
CA ILE A 218 -24.86 17.74 -30.49
C ILE A 218 -24.67 17.44 -28.99
N SER A 219 -25.70 16.93 -28.31
CA SER A 219 -25.60 16.57 -26.88
C SER A 219 -24.87 15.24 -26.63
N TRP A 220 -24.78 14.37 -27.63
CA TRP A 220 -24.16 13.04 -27.50
C TRP A 220 -22.66 13.11 -27.19
N PHE A 221 -21.91 13.96 -27.91
CA PHE A 221 -20.47 14.12 -27.70
C PHE A 221 -20.10 14.59 -26.28
N PRO A 222 -20.63 15.71 -25.76
CA PRO A 222 -20.31 16.17 -24.41
C PRO A 222 -20.81 15.20 -23.34
N LEU A 223 -21.97 14.57 -23.53
CA LEU A 223 -22.47 13.55 -22.61
C LEU A 223 -21.50 12.35 -22.56
N THR A 224 -21.06 11.86 -23.72
CA THR A 224 -20.12 10.73 -23.81
C THR A 224 -18.78 11.09 -23.20
N ALA A 225 -18.23 12.26 -23.51
CA ALA A 225 -16.98 12.73 -22.92
C ALA A 225 -17.08 12.83 -21.39
N MET A 226 -18.17 13.41 -20.88
CA MET A 226 -18.42 13.52 -19.44
C MET A 226 -18.60 12.15 -18.77
N LEU A 227 -19.36 11.23 -19.36
CA LEU A 227 -19.55 9.89 -18.82
C LEU A 227 -18.25 9.08 -18.85
N CYS A 228 -17.49 9.17 -19.94
CA CYS A 228 -16.15 8.56 -20.01
C CYS A 228 -15.23 9.12 -18.93
N PHE A 229 -15.26 10.44 -18.67
CA PHE A 229 -14.50 11.03 -17.58
C PHE A 229 -14.97 10.54 -16.21
N LEU A 230 -16.26 10.60 -15.90
CA LEU A 230 -16.80 10.23 -14.57
C LEU A 230 -16.68 8.73 -14.27
N LEU A 231 -17.01 7.87 -15.24
CA LEU A 231 -16.97 6.41 -15.06
C LEU A 231 -15.61 5.80 -15.37
N GLY A 232 -14.83 6.44 -16.25
CA GLY A 232 -13.54 5.95 -16.69
C GLY A 232 -12.36 6.49 -15.89
N THR A 233 -12.56 7.47 -15.01
CA THR A 233 -11.51 7.96 -14.12
C THR A 233 -11.51 7.18 -12.80
N TYR A 234 -10.47 6.39 -12.57
CA TYR A 234 -10.34 5.57 -11.35
C TYR A 234 -8.95 5.02 -11.14
N ASP A 235 -8.68 4.55 -9.91
CA ASP A 235 -7.41 3.95 -9.54
C ASP A 235 -7.50 2.41 -9.54
N LYS A 236 -6.49 1.76 -10.10
CA LYS A 236 -6.19 0.35 -9.90
C LYS A 236 -4.97 0.24 -9.01
N ILE A 237 -5.09 -0.53 -7.93
CA ILE A 237 -4.02 -0.74 -6.94
C ILE A 237 -3.59 -2.20 -7.02
N ILE A 238 -2.30 -2.44 -7.18
CA ILE A 238 -1.71 -3.78 -7.28
C ILE A 238 -0.67 -3.92 -6.18
N LEU A 239 -0.89 -4.86 -5.26
CA LEU A 239 0.08 -5.23 -4.24
C LEU A 239 0.85 -6.45 -4.71
N THR A 240 2.17 -6.32 -4.77
CA THR A 240 3.08 -7.41 -5.10
C THR A 240 4.10 -7.63 -3.99
N ARG A 241 4.33 -8.89 -3.64
CA ARG A 241 5.46 -9.31 -2.80
C ARG A 241 6.30 -10.30 -3.57
N ASP A 242 7.58 -10.00 -3.76
CA ASP A 242 8.51 -10.91 -4.43
C ASP A 242 8.99 -12.04 -3.49
N THR A 243 9.67 -13.04 -4.05
CA THR A 243 10.26 -14.16 -3.27
C THR A 243 11.37 -13.70 -2.32
N ARG A 244 11.92 -12.50 -2.52
CA ARG A 244 12.94 -11.85 -1.68
C ARG A 244 12.31 -11.05 -0.52
N GLY A 245 10.98 -10.96 -0.45
CA GLY A 245 10.24 -10.22 0.56
C GLY A 245 10.12 -8.72 0.29
N ARG A 246 10.47 -8.23 -0.90
CA ARG A 246 10.23 -6.84 -1.29
C ARG A 246 8.75 -6.68 -1.63
N VAL A 247 8.13 -5.74 -0.93
CA VAL A 247 6.72 -5.38 -1.13
C VAL A 247 6.66 -4.09 -1.93
N ARG A 248 5.87 -4.11 -3.00
CA ARG A 248 5.62 -2.95 -3.86
C ARG A 248 4.13 -2.78 -4.03
N ILE A 249 3.69 -1.53 -3.90
CA ILE A 249 2.32 -1.12 -4.23
C ILE A 249 2.42 -0.34 -5.54
N ILE A 250 1.70 -0.78 -6.56
CA ILE A 250 1.64 -0.12 -7.85
C ILE A 250 0.27 0.53 -7.97
N LYS A 251 0.25 1.85 -8.06
CA LYS A 251 -0.96 2.63 -8.27
C LYS A 251 -1.03 3.04 -9.73
N GLN A 252 -2.04 2.55 -10.44
CA GLN A 252 -2.28 2.88 -11.83
C GLN A 252 -3.57 3.68 -11.94
N TRP A 253 -3.42 4.98 -12.22
CA TRP A 253 -4.56 5.83 -12.52
C TRP A 253 -5.04 5.57 -13.95
N ARG A 254 -6.34 5.45 -14.14
CA ARG A 254 -6.98 5.44 -15.46
C ARG A 254 -7.70 6.77 -15.62
N PHE A 255 -7.47 7.43 -16.74
CA PHE A 255 -8.17 8.65 -17.12
C PHE A 255 -9.05 8.33 -18.31
N ALA A 256 -10.37 8.45 -18.15
CA ALA A 256 -11.33 8.06 -19.18
C ALA A 256 -11.08 6.65 -19.77
N PHE A 257 -10.89 5.65 -18.89
CA PHE A 257 -10.53 4.25 -19.19
C PHE A 257 -9.12 4.03 -19.76
N VAL A 258 -8.38 5.09 -20.08
CA VAL A 258 -7.02 4.99 -20.59
C VAL A 258 -6.04 4.88 -19.41
N PRO A 259 -5.26 3.79 -19.30
CA PRO A 259 -4.25 3.67 -18.24
C PRO A 259 -3.15 4.71 -18.41
N ARG A 260 -2.83 5.42 -17.33
CA ARG A 260 -1.64 6.25 -17.20
C ARG A 260 -0.45 5.42 -16.71
N GLU A 261 0.73 6.03 -16.76
CA GLU A 261 1.95 5.43 -16.24
C GLU A 261 1.78 5.05 -14.77
N PRO A 262 2.05 3.78 -14.39
CA PRO A 262 1.87 3.33 -13.04
C PRO A 262 2.92 3.92 -12.10
N ILE A 263 2.47 4.43 -10.95
CA ILE A 263 3.34 4.92 -9.88
C ILE A 263 3.66 3.75 -8.95
N THR A 264 4.95 3.43 -8.80
CA THR A 264 5.39 2.38 -7.88
C THR A 264 5.78 3.02 -6.55
N ILE A 265 5.07 2.62 -5.50
CA ILE A 265 5.33 3.03 -4.11
C ILE A 265 6.07 1.89 -3.43
N GLU A 266 7.32 2.17 -3.01
CA GLU A 266 8.07 1.24 -2.19
C GLU A 266 7.60 1.34 -0.73
N VAL A 267 7.10 0.24 -0.18
CA VAL A 267 6.58 0.21 1.21
C VAL A 267 7.72 0.36 2.24
N ARG A 268 8.97 0.18 1.82
CA ARG A 268 10.14 0.29 2.67
C ARG A 268 10.46 1.76 2.94
N GLY A 269 10.16 2.23 4.14
CA GLY A 269 10.36 3.61 4.56
C GLY A 269 9.23 4.14 5.42
N TYR A 270 8.08 3.46 5.38
CA TYR A 270 6.93 3.75 6.22
C TYR A 270 6.98 2.94 7.52
N GLU A 271 6.42 3.49 8.59
CA GLU A 271 6.40 2.88 9.93
C GLU A 271 5.13 2.08 10.20
N GLY A 272 4.02 2.50 9.59
CA GLY A 272 2.71 1.89 9.81
C GLY A 272 1.69 2.19 8.73
N ILE A 273 0.51 1.61 8.92
CA ILE A 273 -0.65 1.76 8.04
C ILE A 273 -1.74 2.46 8.83
N VAL A 274 -2.22 3.60 8.34
CA VAL A 274 -3.33 4.33 8.93
C VAL A 274 -4.59 4.03 8.12
N THR A 275 -5.67 3.70 8.82
CA THR A 275 -6.98 3.48 8.21
C THR A 275 -8.02 4.32 8.92
N GLY A 276 -8.96 4.92 8.21
CA GLY A 276 -10.00 5.69 8.85
C GLY A 276 -11.03 6.25 7.89
N PRO A 277 -12.13 6.83 8.44
CA PRO A 277 -13.05 7.61 7.64
C PRO A 277 -12.35 8.88 7.13
N TRP A 278 -12.54 9.16 5.85
CA TRP A 278 -12.17 10.42 5.21
C TRP A 278 -13.39 11.34 5.24
N LEU A 279 -13.38 12.31 6.14
CA LEU A 279 -14.52 13.22 6.39
C LEU A 279 -14.41 14.57 5.66
N GLU A 280 -13.31 14.81 4.95
CA GLU A 280 -13.09 16.09 4.31
C GLU A 280 -13.81 16.16 2.95
N SER A 281 -15.04 16.66 2.98
CA SER A 281 -15.65 17.31 1.82
C SER A 281 -15.02 18.69 1.66
N GLY A 282 -14.27 18.88 0.57
CA GLY A 282 -13.63 20.16 0.28
C GLY A 282 -14.63 21.24 -0.11
N MET A 283 -14.12 22.47 -0.23
CA MET A 283 -14.90 23.62 -0.68
C MET A 283 -15.47 23.42 -2.09
N LEU A 284 -14.78 22.67 -2.94
CA LEU A 284 -15.20 22.40 -4.32
C LEU A 284 -16.49 21.57 -4.36
N GLU A 285 -16.61 20.55 -3.51
CA GLU A 285 -17.77 19.68 -3.43
C GLU A 285 -19.03 20.46 -3.03
N TRP A 286 -18.89 21.40 -2.09
CA TRP A 286 -19.95 22.33 -1.70
C TRP A 286 -20.30 23.34 -2.80
N PHE A 287 -19.30 23.86 -3.50
CA PHE A 287 -19.53 24.76 -4.63
C PHE A 287 -20.32 24.05 -5.76
N VAL A 288 -19.96 22.80 -6.08
CA VAL A 288 -20.68 21.97 -7.05
C VAL A 288 -22.11 21.70 -6.57
N LEU A 289 -22.31 21.41 -5.28
CA LEU A 289 -23.66 21.24 -4.71
C LEU A 289 -24.53 22.49 -4.92
N LEU A 290 -24.04 23.67 -4.54
CA LEU A 290 -24.77 24.93 -4.67
C LEU A 290 -25.07 25.26 -6.13
N SER A 291 -24.12 24.99 -7.01
CA SER A 291 -24.30 25.11 -8.46
C SER A 291 -25.41 24.19 -8.94
N LEU A 292 -25.38 22.90 -8.60
CA LEU A 292 -26.43 21.94 -9.00
C LEU A 292 -27.81 22.32 -8.45
N LEU A 293 -27.90 22.79 -7.21
CA LEU A 293 -29.15 23.26 -6.61
C LEU A 293 -29.77 24.44 -7.35
N ALA A 294 -28.95 25.37 -7.87
CA ALA A 294 -29.43 26.49 -8.68
C ALA A 294 -30.05 26.03 -10.02
N TRP A 295 -29.58 24.91 -10.57
CA TRP A 295 -30.12 24.30 -11.80
C TRP A 295 -31.24 23.29 -11.53
N GLY A 296 -31.46 22.91 -10.26
CA GLY A 296 -32.55 22.07 -9.82
C GLY A 296 -32.29 21.39 -8.48
N VAL A 297 -33.34 21.17 -7.69
CA VAL A 297 -33.23 20.54 -6.37
C VAL A 297 -32.76 19.09 -6.45
N ILE A 298 -33.28 18.32 -7.40
CA ILE A 298 -32.99 16.88 -7.57
C ILE A 298 -31.50 16.59 -7.80
N PRO A 299 -30.80 17.21 -8.79
CA PRO A 299 -29.38 16.93 -9.00
C PRO A 299 -28.52 17.34 -7.81
N GLY A 300 -28.87 18.43 -7.12
CA GLY A 300 -28.21 18.83 -5.88
C GLY A 300 -28.35 17.78 -4.78
N LEU A 301 -29.56 17.26 -4.54
CA LEU A 301 -29.78 16.21 -3.54
C LEU A 301 -29.03 14.91 -3.87
N ILE A 302 -28.99 14.51 -5.15
CA ILE A 302 -28.24 13.33 -5.60
C ILE A 302 -26.74 13.53 -5.32
N TRP A 303 -26.19 14.71 -5.65
CA TRP A 303 -24.79 15.02 -5.38
C TRP A 303 -24.48 15.05 -3.88
N TYR A 304 -25.32 15.70 -3.08
CA TYR A 304 -25.16 15.73 -1.63
C TYR A 304 -25.11 14.31 -1.07
N TRP A 305 -26.07 13.47 -1.42
CA TRP A 305 -26.16 12.12 -0.87
C TRP A 305 -24.99 11.25 -1.32
N THR A 306 -24.62 11.32 -2.60
CA THR A 306 -23.59 10.45 -3.17
C THR A 306 -22.16 10.90 -2.87
N THR A 307 -21.87 12.20 -2.80
CA THR A 307 -20.50 12.71 -2.69
C THR A 307 -20.17 13.26 -1.31
N ILE A 308 -21.07 14.03 -0.69
CA ILE A 308 -20.81 14.74 0.58
C ILE A 308 -21.21 13.87 1.78
N ASN A 309 -22.42 13.30 1.74
CA ASN A 309 -22.97 12.54 2.87
C ASN A 309 -22.46 11.10 2.92
N THR A 310 -21.97 10.56 1.80
CA THR A 310 -21.45 9.18 1.78
C THR A 310 -20.07 9.15 2.43
N PRO A 311 -19.87 8.37 3.51
CA PRO A 311 -18.57 8.25 4.14
C PRO A 311 -17.57 7.66 3.15
N GLN A 312 -16.41 8.31 3.06
CA GLN A 312 -15.26 7.79 2.35
C GLN A 312 -14.32 7.13 3.36
N PHE A 313 -13.56 6.15 2.89
CA PHE A 313 -12.60 5.38 3.68
C PHE A 313 -11.24 5.49 3.00
N MET A 314 -10.19 5.59 3.81
CA MET A 314 -8.82 5.68 3.31
C MET A 314 -7.91 4.61 3.89
N VAL A 315 -6.92 4.22 3.09
CA VAL A 315 -5.72 3.50 3.54
C VAL A 315 -4.52 4.37 3.16
N ALA A 316 -3.73 4.77 4.14
CA ALA A 316 -2.54 5.55 3.94
C ALA A 316 -1.32 4.88 4.59
N LEU A 317 -0.17 5.03 3.96
CA LEU A 317 1.11 4.68 4.58
C LEU A 317 1.58 5.85 5.41
N ALA A 318 1.97 5.57 6.64
CA ALA A 318 2.38 6.58 7.60
C ALA A 318 3.88 6.58 7.88
N GLN A 319 4.41 7.76 8.11
CA GLN A 319 5.80 8.00 8.50
C GLN A 319 5.82 8.86 9.78
N ASP A 320 6.92 8.82 10.51
CA ASP A 320 7.25 9.71 11.63
C ASP A 320 6.06 9.98 12.57
N HIS A 321 5.75 9.04 13.46
CA HIS A 321 4.66 9.16 14.47
C HIS A 321 3.23 9.00 13.93
N GLY A 322 3.06 8.29 12.81
CA GLY A 322 1.73 7.92 12.33
C GLY A 322 1.03 8.97 11.47
N HIS A 323 1.76 9.99 11.00
CA HIS A 323 1.22 10.92 10.02
C HIS A 323 1.07 10.23 8.67
N ALA A 324 -0.12 10.29 8.08
CA ALA A 324 -0.39 9.78 6.74
C ALA A 324 0.39 10.60 5.70
N VAL A 325 1.31 9.95 4.99
CA VAL A 325 2.15 10.59 3.95
C VAL A 325 1.66 10.21 2.57
N GLU A 326 1.38 8.92 2.33
CA GLU A 326 1.03 8.42 1.00
C GLU A 326 -0.32 7.71 1.02
N TYR A 327 -1.29 8.22 0.25
CA TYR A 327 -2.63 7.67 0.17
C TYR A 327 -2.72 6.56 -0.88
N VAL A 328 -2.78 5.32 -0.39
CA VAL A 328 -2.88 4.12 -1.22
C VAL A 328 -4.30 3.97 -1.76
N TYR A 329 -5.30 4.10 -0.90
CA TYR A 329 -6.71 3.91 -1.24
C TYR A 329 -7.58 5.04 -0.71
N ARG A 330 -8.54 5.46 -1.54
CA ARG A 330 -9.65 6.32 -1.18
C ARG A 330 -10.90 5.81 -1.90
N GLY A 331 -11.94 5.43 -1.16
CA GLY A 331 -13.15 4.87 -1.76
C GLY A 331 -14.29 4.73 -0.76
N ARG A 332 -15.43 4.20 -1.21
CA ARG A 332 -16.65 4.09 -0.37
C ARG A 332 -16.77 2.73 0.35
N ASN A 333 -15.94 1.76 -0.01
CA ASN A 333 -16.07 0.40 0.48
C ASN A 333 -15.16 0.16 1.71
N ARG A 334 -15.77 0.10 2.90
CA ARG A 334 -15.07 -0.16 4.17
C ARG A 334 -14.40 -1.54 4.19
N ASP A 335 -15.04 -2.55 3.62
CA ASP A 335 -14.50 -3.92 3.60
C ASP A 335 -13.26 -3.98 2.70
N GLN A 336 -13.29 -3.28 1.58
CA GLN A 336 -12.12 -3.14 0.69
C GLN A 336 -10.97 -2.39 1.38
N MET A 337 -11.26 -1.34 2.15
CA MET A 337 -10.26 -0.64 2.96
C MET A 337 -9.60 -1.60 3.97
N ASN A 338 -10.40 -2.38 4.70
CA ASN A 338 -9.90 -3.34 5.69
C ASN A 338 -9.08 -4.46 5.03
N ASP A 339 -9.60 -5.08 3.96
CA ASP A 339 -8.91 -6.12 3.20
C ASP A 339 -7.56 -5.64 2.66
N MET A 340 -7.52 -4.41 2.13
CA MET A 340 -6.27 -3.82 1.65
C MET A 340 -5.28 -3.54 2.78
N ALA A 341 -5.75 -2.97 3.89
CA ALA A 341 -4.89 -2.71 5.05
C ALA A 341 -4.30 -4.01 5.62
N ASP A 342 -5.12 -5.05 5.76
CA ASP A 342 -4.69 -6.36 6.27
C ASP A 342 -3.74 -7.05 5.28
N ALA A 343 -3.99 -6.96 3.97
CA ALA A 343 -3.10 -7.49 2.95
C ALA A 343 -1.74 -6.78 2.93
N VAL A 344 -1.72 -5.44 3.05
CA VAL A 344 -0.48 -4.66 3.13
C VAL A 344 0.27 -4.98 4.43
N ALA A 345 -0.42 -5.08 5.57
CA ALA A 345 0.17 -5.46 6.85
C ALA A 345 0.80 -6.86 6.79
N ALA A 346 0.06 -7.85 6.29
CA ALA A 346 0.54 -9.22 6.14
C ALA A 346 1.71 -9.35 5.16
N ALA A 347 1.71 -8.56 4.08
CA ALA A 347 2.79 -8.59 3.09
C ALA A 347 4.07 -7.94 3.63
N SER A 348 3.95 -6.78 4.28
CA SER A 348 5.07 -5.89 4.65
C SER A 348 5.56 -6.05 6.09
N GLY A 349 4.72 -6.57 6.99
CA GLY A 349 4.97 -6.57 8.43
C GLY A 349 4.75 -5.21 9.11
N LEU A 350 4.17 -4.22 8.41
CA LEU A 350 3.80 -2.94 9.01
C LEU A 350 2.67 -3.11 10.03
N THR A 351 2.72 -2.31 11.08
CA THR A 351 1.68 -2.27 12.11
C THR A 351 0.54 -1.36 11.68
N ARG A 352 -0.69 -1.70 12.06
CA ARG A 352 -1.86 -0.86 11.84
C ARG A 352 -1.94 0.18 12.96
N LEU A 353 -1.81 1.44 12.60
CA LEU A 353 -1.96 2.58 13.50
C LEU A 353 -3.43 2.98 13.45
N GLY A 354 -4.16 2.64 14.51
CA GLY A 354 -5.61 2.80 14.62
C GLY A 354 -6.03 4.16 15.15
#